data_AF-A0A1X7SFT1-F1
#
_entry.id   AF-A0A1X7SFT1-F1
#
_cell.length_a   1.000
_cell.length_b   1.000
_cell.length_c   1.000
_cell.angle_alpha   90.00
_cell.angle_beta   90.00
_cell.angle_gamma   90.00
#
_symmetry.space_group_name_H-M   'P 1'
#
loop_
_entity.id
_entity.type
_entity.pdbx_description
1 polymer ?
#
loop_
_entity_poly.entity_id
_entity_poly.type
_entity_poly.pdbx_seq_one_letter_code
_entity_poly.pdbx_strand_id
1 'polypeptide(L)'
;SVFRLFISSFDALKKSSDSLYKQTYSLLEILSVLSLFNMCLKFDDQDILVELFKKIQEIIRYIPDQTHQVEQFLLKIMFSVLQEASHLSDQLLDTVLLPLIEPHKSDEPLVYLFICKLIQKSSQYLEPFLRH
;
A
#
# COMPACT_ATOMS: atom_id res chain seq x y z
N SER A 1 2.17 13.45 -12.05
CA SER A 1 0.79 12.95 -11.87
C SER A 1 0.29 13.36 -10.49
N VAL A 2 -1.00 13.69 -10.34
CA VAL A 2 -1.61 14.06 -9.05
C VAL A 2 -1.47 12.93 -8.01
N PHE A 3 -1.44 11.67 -8.46
CA PHE A 3 -1.23 10.51 -7.60
C PHE A 3 0.13 10.53 -6.89
N ARG A 4 1.19 11.04 -7.53
CA ARG A 4 2.50 11.18 -6.86
C ARG A 4 2.48 12.24 -5.77
N LEU A 5 1.67 13.30 -5.94
CA LEU A 5 1.45 14.27 -4.86
C LEU A 5 0.74 13.62 -3.67
N PHE A 6 -0.27 12.78 -3.91
CA PHE A 6 -0.92 12.01 -2.86
C PHE A 6 0.02 11.03 -2.15
N ILE A 7 0.87 10.32 -2.91
CA ILE A 7 1.86 9.40 -2.33
C ILE A 7 2.86 10.19 -1.46
N SER A 8 3.35 11.33 -1.93
CA SER A 8 4.30 12.15 -1.19
C SER A 8 3.74 12.72 0.12
N SER A 9 2.43 12.97 0.19
CA SER A 9 1.82 13.51 1.41
C SER A 9 1.80 12.49 2.55
N PHE A 10 1.86 11.18 2.25
CA PHE A 10 1.81 10.12 3.25
C PHE A 10 2.94 10.21 4.28
N ASP A 11 4.07 10.84 3.96
CA ASP A 11 5.16 11.04 4.92
C ASP A 11 4.72 11.79 6.20
N ALA A 12 3.67 12.62 6.11
CA ALA A 12 3.09 13.28 7.28
C ALA A 12 2.43 12.30 8.27
N LEU A 13 2.06 11.09 7.84
CA LEU A 13 1.47 10.05 8.70
C LEU A 13 2.46 9.48 9.71
N LYS A 14 3.77 9.63 9.48
CA LYS A 14 4.83 9.17 10.40
C LYS A 14 4.88 9.98 11.69
N LYS A 15 4.28 11.18 11.72
CA LYS A 15 4.32 12.11 12.87
C LYS A 15 2.92 12.57 13.25
N SER A 16 2.32 11.90 14.23
CA SER A 16 0.91 12.10 14.65
C SER A 16 0.57 13.46 15.29
N SER A 17 1.57 14.32 15.54
CA SER A 17 1.40 15.58 16.28
C SER A 17 1.29 16.84 15.39
N ASP A 18 1.34 16.71 14.06
CA ASP A 18 1.32 17.85 13.14
C ASP A 18 -0.08 18.17 12.59
N SER A 19 -0.36 19.44 12.32
CA SER A 19 -1.49 19.89 11.49
C SER A 19 -1.56 19.16 10.13
N LEU A 20 -0.39 18.86 9.55
CA LEU A 20 -0.26 18.11 8.29
C LEU A 20 -0.72 16.65 8.42
N TYR A 21 -0.61 16.05 9.60
CA TYR A 21 -1.12 14.70 9.86
C TYR A 21 -2.63 14.65 9.65
N LYS A 22 -3.39 15.60 10.23
CA LYS A 22 -4.86 15.61 10.12
C LYS A 22 -5.34 15.73 8.68
N GLN A 23 -4.71 16.61 7.90
CA GLN A 23 -5.03 16.80 6.48
C GLN A 23 -4.72 15.54 5.67
N THR A 24 -3.54 14.95 5.91
CA THR A 24 -3.11 13.73 5.22
C THR A 24 -3.96 12.53 5.61
N TYR A 25 -4.38 12.44 6.88
CA TYR A 25 -5.29 11.41 7.37
C TYR A 25 -6.65 11.47 6.65
N SER A 26 -7.27 12.66 6.58
CA SER A 26 -8.54 12.82 5.86
C SER A 26 -8.39 12.53 4.36
N LEU A 27 -7.26 12.92 3.76
CA LEU A 27 -6.95 12.57 2.37
C LEU A 27 -6.81 11.04 2.21
N LEU A 28 -6.08 10.37 3.09
CA LEU A 28 -5.90 8.91 3.08
C LEU A 28 -7.25 8.19 3.18
N GLU A 29 -8.13 8.66 4.08
CA GLU A 29 -9.49 8.13 4.22
C GLU A 29 -10.26 8.25 2.90
N ILE A 30 -10.26 9.43 2.26
CA ILE A 30 -10.93 9.64 0.96
C ILE A 30 -10.36 8.72 -0.12
N LEU A 31 -9.03 8.66 -0.24
CA LEU A 31 -8.33 7.81 -1.22
C LEU A 31 -8.70 6.33 -1.06
N SER A 32 -8.82 5.88 0.20
CA SER A 32 -9.18 4.52 0.57
C SER A 32 -10.66 4.21 0.37
N VAL A 33 -11.56 5.13 0.71
CA VAL A 33 -13.02 4.95 0.56
C VAL A 33 -13.42 4.90 -0.91
N LEU A 34 -12.85 5.77 -1.73
CA LEU A 34 -13.17 5.88 -3.15
C LEU A 34 -12.30 4.98 -4.05
N SER A 35 -11.35 4.23 -3.47
CA SER A 35 -10.39 3.39 -4.19
C SER A 35 -9.70 4.12 -5.35
N LEU A 36 -9.30 5.39 -5.12
CA LEU A 36 -8.89 6.30 -6.20
C LEU A 36 -7.67 5.80 -6.98
N PHE A 37 -6.77 5.07 -6.34
CA PHE A 37 -5.59 4.48 -7.01
C PHE A 37 -5.94 3.40 -8.03
N ASN A 38 -7.15 2.84 -8.02
CA ASN A 38 -7.59 1.92 -9.07
C ASN A 38 -7.71 2.62 -10.44
N MET A 39 -7.74 3.96 -10.47
CA MET A 39 -7.60 4.70 -11.74
C MET A 39 -6.23 4.47 -12.40
N CYS A 40 -5.16 4.27 -11.63
CA CYS A 40 -3.84 3.99 -12.19
C CYS A 40 -3.83 2.67 -12.98
N LEU A 41 -4.65 1.68 -12.61
CA LEU A 41 -4.84 0.46 -13.40
C LEU A 41 -5.50 0.76 -14.76
N LYS A 42 -6.49 1.66 -14.78
CA LYS A 42 -7.18 2.05 -16.02
C LYS A 42 -6.28 2.76 -17.03
N PHE A 43 -5.25 3.47 -16.53
CA PHE A 43 -4.27 4.16 -17.35
C PHE A 43 -2.97 3.38 -17.54
N ASP A 44 -2.90 2.14 -17.03
CA ASP A 44 -1.70 1.29 -17.02
C ASP A 44 -0.45 1.96 -16.41
N ASP A 45 -0.66 2.83 -15.43
CA ASP A 45 0.39 3.55 -14.69
C ASP A 45 0.99 2.67 -13.58
N GLN A 46 1.56 1.52 -13.96
CA GLN A 46 2.13 0.52 -13.02
C GLN A 46 3.26 1.12 -12.16
N ASP A 47 4.05 2.05 -12.71
CA ASP A 47 5.13 2.73 -11.98
C ASP A 47 4.61 3.50 -10.76
N ILE A 48 3.43 4.11 -10.87
CA ILE A 48 2.80 4.84 -9.75
C ILE A 48 2.30 3.85 -8.70
N LEU A 49 1.80 2.68 -9.11
CA LEU A 49 1.37 1.63 -8.19
C LEU A 49 2.56 1.03 -7.44
N VAL A 50 3.70 0.82 -8.12
CA VAL A 50 4.96 0.40 -7.48
C VAL A 50 5.40 1.44 -6.45
N GLU A 51 5.39 2.73 -6.81
CA GLU A 51 5.75 3.81 -5.88
C GLU A 51 4.79 3.86 -4.67
N LEU A 52 3.48 3.71 -4.91
CA LEU A 52 2.47 3.64 -3.87
C LEU A 52 2.74 2.50 -2.90
N PHE A 53 2.94 1.28 -3.39
CA PHE A 53 3.11 0.09 -2.54
C PHE A 53 4.38 0.21 -1.71
N LYS A 54 5.48 0.68 -2.31
CA LYS A 54 6.73 0.97 -1.58
C LYS A 54 6.54 2.03 -0.51
N LYS A 55 5.84 3.14 -0.84
CA LYS A 55 5.55 4.19 0.13
C LYS A 55 4.68 3.66 1.27
N ILE A 56 3.65 2.86 0.99
CA ILE A 56 2.81 2.26 2.04
C ILE A 56 3.65 1.38 2.98
N GLN A 57 4.48 0.50 2.44
CA GLN A 57 5.39 -0.32 3.26
C GLN A 57 6.34 0.54 4.10
N GLU A 58 6.85 1.63 3.53
CA GLU A 58 7.65 2.60 4.26
C GLU A 58 6.87 3.24 5.42
N ILE A 59 5.63 3.64 5.19
CA ILE A 59 4.76 4.21 6.22
C ILE A 59 4.52 3.19 7.33
N ILE A 60 4.16 1.95 7.00
CA ILE A 60 3.96 0.88 7.99
C ILE A 60 5.19 0.67 8.87
N ARG A 61 6.40 0.82 8.33
CA ARG A 61 7.64 0.71 9.11
C ARG A 61 7.77 1.78 10.21
N TYR A 62 7.16 2.95 10.03
CA TYR A 62 7.39 4.13 10.89
C TYR A 62 6.14 4.66 11.59
N ILE A 63 4.93 4.18 11.28
CA ILE A 63 3.72 4.68 11.97
C ILE A 63 3.72 4.25 13.45
N PRO A 64 3.21 5.10 14.36
CA PRO A 64 3.08 4.74 15.77
C PRO A 64 2.08 3.59 16.00
N ASP A 65 2.34 2.72 16.97
CA ASP A 65 1.52 1.53 17.30
C ASP A 65 0.01 1.82 17.53
N GLN A 66 -0.34 3.03 17.94
CA GLN A 66 -1.74 3.42 18.20
C GLN A 66 -2.52 3.86 16.95
N THR A 67 -1.92 3.85 15.76
CA THR A 67 -2.53 4.36 14.51
C THR A 67 -3.26 3.29 13.67
N HIS A 68 -4.05 2.43 14.34
CA HIS A 68 -4.70 1.29 13.68
C HIS A 68 -5.57 1.68 12.46
N GLN A 69 -6.26 2.83 12.50
CA GLN A 69 -7.06 3.30 11.36
C GLN A 69 -6.22 3.63 10.12
N VAL A 70 -5.03 4.20 10.30
CA VAL A 70 -4.10 4.48 9.20
C VAL A 70 -3.70 3.17 8.52
N GLU A 71 -3.30 2.17 9.30
CA GLU A 71 -2.99 0.82 8.78
C GLU A 71 -4.17 0.25 7.99
N GLN A 72 -5.41 0.36 8.49
CA GLN A 72 -6.60 -0.16 7.80
C GLN A 72 -6.84 0.54 6.46
N PHE A 73 -6.67 1.86 6.39
CA PHE A 73 -6.85 2.59 5.13
C PHE A 73 -5.79 2.23 4.09
N LEU A 74 -4.52 2.12 4.52
CA LEU A 74 -3.41 1.70 3.66
C LEU A 74 -3.63 0.28 3.13
N LEU A 75 -4.03 -0.65 4.02
CA LEU A 75 -4.35 -2.02 3.64
C LEU A 75 -5.49 -2.08 2.62
N LYS A 76 -6.54 -1.27 2.83
CA LYS A 76 -7.69 -1.20 1.93
C LYS A 76 -7.31 -0.65 0.54
N ILE A 77 -6.40 0.33 0.47
CA ILE A 77 -5.89 0.84 -0.80
C ILE A 77 -5.12 -0.24 -1.57
N MET A 78 -4.17 -0.93 -0.93
CA MET A 78 -3.41 -1.99 -1.61
C MET A 78 -4.33 -3.13 -2.04
N PHE A 79 -5.27 -3.53 -1.16
CA PHE A 79 -6.25 -4.56 -1.47
C PHE A 79 -7.13 -4.18 -2.67
N SER A 80 -7.63 -2.94 -2.75
CA SER A 80 -8.50 -2.51 -3.85
C SER A 80 -7.78 -2.54 -5.20
N VAL A 81 -6.48 -2.24 -5.21
CA VAL A 81 -5.65 -2.32 -6.42
C VAL A 81 -5.50 -3.79 -6.84
N LEU A 82 -5.12 -4.67 -5.91
CA LEU A 82 -4.96 -6.11 -6.23
C LEU A 82 -6.28 -6.77 -6.68
N GLN A 83 -7.41 -6.35 -6.11
CA GLN A 83 -8.72 -6.88 -6.46
C GLN A 83 -9.18 -6.49 -7.88
N GLU A 84 -8.90 -5.26 -8.32
CA GLU A 84 -9.34 -4.74 -9.62
C GLU A 84 -8.32 -4.99 -10.75
N ALA A 85 -7.11 -5.44 -10.43
CA ALA A 85 -6.08 -5.66 -11.42
C ALA A 85 -6.43 -6.83 -12.35
N SER A 86 -6.51 -6.57 -13.65
CA SER A 86 -6.51 -7.59 -14.69
C SER A 86 -5.09 -8.07 -15.04
N HIS A 87 -4.09 -7.24 -14.75
CA HIS A 87 -2.67 -7.48 -14.95
C HIS A 87 -1.88 -6.71 -13.88
N LEU A 88 -0.80 -7.31 -13.40
CA LEU A 88 0.19 -6.68 -12.51
C LEU A 88 1.56 -6.82 -13.17
N SER A 89 2.37 -5.76 -13.16
CA SER A 89 3.76 -5.88 -13.61
C SER A 89 4.57 -6.74 -12.64
N ASP A 90 5.60 -7.41 -13.16
CA ASP A 90 6.54 -8.19 -12.34
C ASP A 90 7.10 -7.34 -11.19
N GLN A 91 7.44 -6.08 -11.47
CA GLN A 91 7.96 -5.17 -10.46
C GLN A 91 6.95 -4.87 -9.33
N LEU A 92 5.66 -4.76 -9.65
CA LEU A 92 4.62 -4.56 -8.65
C LEU A 92 4.41 -5.83 -7.83
N LEU A 93 4.41 -6.99 -8.48
CA LEU A 93 4.31 -8.29 -7.82
C LEU A 93 5.50 -8.52 -6.87
N ASP A 94 6.73 -8.28 -7.34
CA ASP A 94 7.94 -8.32 -6.52
C ASP A 94 7.84 -7.37 -5.33
N THR A 95 7.33 -6.15 -5.54
CA THR A 95 7.13 -5.19 -4.45
C THR A 95 6.17 -5.73 -3.39
N VAL A 96 5.12 -6.45 -3.77
CA VAL A 96 4.16 -7.07 -2.84
C VAL A 96 4.79 -8.22 -2.07
N LEU A 97 5.57 -9.07 -2.74
CA LEU A 97 6.05 -10.33 -2.20
C LEU A 97 7.39 -10.22 -1.46
N LEU A 98 8.23 -9.24 -1.80
CA LEU A 98 9.57 -9.05 -1.23
C LEU A 98 9.58 -9.05 0.32
N PRO A 99 8.62 -8.42 1.02
CA PRO A 99 8.60 -8.46 2.50
C PRO A 99 8.35 -9.86 3.11
N LEU A 100 7.96 -10.87 2.31
CA LEU A 100 7.68 -12.23 2.78
C LEU A 100 8.92 -13.13 2.82
N ILE A 101 10.04 -12.70 2.23
CA ILE A 101 11.27 -13.49 2.12
C ILE A 101 12.38 -12.93 3.02
N GLU A 102 13.38 -13.75 3.33
CA GLU A 102 14.54 -13.32 4.12
C GLU A 102 15.51 -12.45 3.28
N PRO A 103 16.20 -11.47 3.89
CA PRO A 103 16.14 -11.09 5.30
C PRO A 103 14.99 -10.14 5.66
N HIS A 104 14.26 -9.61 4.66
CA HIS A 104 13.21 -8.60 4.87
C HIS A 104 12.14 -9.01 5.88
N LYS A 105 11.73 -10.27 5.86
CA LYS A 105 10.79 -10.84 6.81
C LYS A 105 11.26 -10.69 8.26
N SER A 106 12.54 -10.98 8.53
CA SER A 106 13.12 -10.90 9.87
C SER A 106 13.50 -9.47 10.26
N ASP A 107 13.98 -8.67 9.31
CA ASP A 107 14.45 -7.30 9.54
C ASP A 107 13.29 -6.31 9.72
N GLU A 108 12.13 -6.57 9.11
CA GLU A 108 10.98 -5.66 9.09
C GLU A 108 9.67 -6.34 9.54
N PRO A 109 9.56 -6.79 10.80
CA PRO A 109 8.45 -7.61 11.26
C PRO A 109 7.08 -6.92 11.12
N LEU A 110 7.01 -5.59 11.28
CA LEU A 110 5.77 -4.83 11.10
C LEU A 110 5.28 -4.85 9.65
N VAL A 111 6.20 -4.64 8.69
CA VAL A 111 5.88 -4.68 7.26
C VAL A 111 5.50 -6.10 6.86
N TYR A 112 6.25 -7.11 7.32
CA TYR A 112 5.92 -8.52 7.10
C TYR A 112 4.50 -8.85 7.58
N LEU A 113 4.16 -8.54 8.83
CA LEU A 113 2.82 -8.82 9.38
C LEU A 113 1.71 -8.10 8.59
N PHE A 114 1.95 -6.86 8.20
CA PHE A 114 1.02 -6.10 7.38
C PHE A 114 0.80 -6.74 6.00
N ILE A 115 1.87 -7.16 5.33
CA ILE A 115 1.79 -7.84 4.04
C ILE A 115 1.12 -9.21 4.19
N CYS A 116 1.37 -9.97 5.26
CA CYS A 116 0.62 -11.19 5.53
C CYS A 116 -0.90 -10.94 5.59
N LYS A 117 -1.35 -9.86 6.26
CA LYS A 117 -2.77 -9.48 6.28
C LYS A 117 -3.28 -9.16 4.87
N LEU A 118 -2.48 -8.49 4.04
CA LEU A 118 -2.82 -8.20 2.64
C LEU A 118 -2.98 -9.49 1.83
N ILE A 119 -1.99 -10.38 1.86
CA ILE A 119 -2.00 -11.65 1.12
C ILE A 119 -3.18 -12.53 1.54
N GLN A 120 -3.44 -12.65 2.86
CA GLN A 120 -4.58 -13.42 3.35
C GLN A 120 -5.92 -12.92 2.80
N LYS A 121 -6.07 -11.60 2.63
CA LYS A 121 -7.29 -11.01 2.06
C LYS A 121 -7.35 -11.08 0.53
N SER A 122 -6.21 -11.09 -0.13
CA SER A 122 -6.09 -10.95 -1.59
C SER A 122 -5.67 -12.23 -2.31
N SER A 123 -5.53 -13.37 -1.61
CA SER A 123 -4.97 -14.60 -2.16
C SER A 123 -5.63 -15.05 -3.47
N GLN A 124 -6.96 -15.03 -3.53
CA GLN A 124 -7.72 -15.40 -4.73
C GLN A 124 -7.46 -14.49 -5.94
N TYR A 125 -7.07 -13.23 -5.71
CA TYR A 125 -6.75 -12.27 -6.76
C TYR A 125 -5.28 -12.33 -7.16
N LEU A 126 -4.40 -12.73 -6.25
CA LEU A 126 -2.97 -12.89 -6.53
C LEU A 126 -2.62 -14.21 -7.21
N GLU A 127 -3.36 -15.28 -6.91
CA GLU A 127 -3.09 -16.63 -7.39
C GLU A 127 -2.91 -16.74 -8.92
N PRO A 128 -3.73 -16.07 -9.77
CA PRO A 128 -3.53 -16.09 -11.22
C PRO A 128 -2.15 -15.55 -11.67
N PHE A 129 -1.59 -14.59 -10.94
CA PHE A 129 -0.32 -13.94 -11.28
C PHE A 129 0.91 -14.74 -10.80
N LEU A 130 0.73 -15.73 -9.92
CA LEU A 130 1.82 -16.55 -9.36
C LEU A 130 2.05 -17.87 -10.11
N ARG A 131 1.20 -18.19 -11.09
CA ARG A 131 1.21 -19.48 -11.81
C ARG A 131 1.98 -19.44 -13.13
N HIS A 132 2.75 -18.39 -13.36
CA HIS A 132 3.57 -18.15 -14.54
C HIS A 132 5.03 -17.98 -14.13
#